data_AF-A0A2V5SGX5-F1
#
_entry.id   AF-A0A2V5SGX5-F1
#
_cell.length_a   1.000
_cell.length_b   1.000
_cell.length_c   1.000
_cell.angle_alpha   90.00
_cell.angle_beta   90.00
_cell.angle_gamma   90.00
#
_symmetry.space_group_name_H-M   'P 1'
#
loop_
_entity.id
_entity.type
_entity.pdbx_description
1 polymer ?
#
loop_
_entity_poly.entity_id
_entity_poly.type
_entity_poly.pdbx_seq_one_letter_code
_entity_poly.pdbx_strand_id
1 'polypeptide(L)'
;FFTVPAFFPVMFELTVLFGAFAAFFAMLTMNGLPRWYHPMFNWERFTRATNDGFFLAIEARDPRFTETGVRELLEKSGGQHITIVHED
;
A
#
# COMPACT_ATOMS: atom_id res chain seq x y z
N PHE A 1 34.02 -9.80 -37.27
CA PHE A 1 32.79 -9.04 -37.54
C PHE A 1 31.77 -9.43 -36.48
N PHE A 2 31.21 -8.51 -35.70
CA PHE A 2 30.23 -8.83 -34.66
C PHE A 2 28.84 -9.04 -35.30
N THR A 3 28.21 -10.20 -35.05
CA THR A 3 26.88 -10.53 -35.57
C THR A 3 25.79 -10.05 -34.62
N VAL A 4 25.54 -8.74 -34.59
CA VAL A 4 24.45 -8.11 -33.79
C VAL A 4 23.10 -8.82 -33.93
N PRO A 5 22.65 -9.27 -35.13
CA PRO A 5 21.38 -9.98 -35.27
C PRO A 5 21.28 -11.29 -34.46
N ALA A 6 22.39 -11.98 -34.23
CA ALA A 6 22.41 -13.22 -33.45
C ALA A 6 22.22 -12.98 -31.94
N PHE A 7 22.60 -11.81 -31.44
CA PHE A 7 22.48 -11.44 -30.02
C PHE A 7 21.15 -10.77 -29.68
N PHE A 8 20.38 -10.34 -30.69
CA PHE A 8 19.13 -9.61 -30.49
C PHE A 8 18.12 -10.35 -29.60
N PRO A 9 17.87 -11.67 -29.77
CA PRO A 9 16.95 -12.38 -28.88
C PRO A 9 17.38 -12.32 -27.41
N VAL A 10 18.67 -12.51 -27.13
CA VAL A 10 19.20 -12.48 -25.75
C VAL A 10 19.09 -11.08 -25.15
N MET A 11 19.42 -10.04 -25.92
CA MET A 11 19.33 -8.65 -25.45
C MET A 11 17.88 -8.25 -25.15
N PHE A 12 16.93 -8.63 -26.02
CA PHE A 12 15.51 -8.39 -25.80
C PHE A 12 15.04 -9.03 -24.50
N GLU A 13 15.34 -10.32 -24.30
CA GLU A 13 14.94 -11.04 -23.08
C GLU A 13 15.55 -10.42 -21.82
N LEU A 14 16.82 -9.98 -21.86
CA LEU A 14 17.44 -9.30 -20.72
C LEU A 14 16.78 -7.95 -20.42
N THR A 15 16.43 -7.16 -21.43
CA THR A 15 15.69 -5.91 -21.24
C THR A 15 14.33 -6.15 -20.61
N VAL A 16 13.58 -7.15 -21.10
CA VAL A 16 12.27 -7.50 -20.52
C VAL A 16 12.42 -8.01 -19.09
N LEU A 17 13.40 -8.89 -18.83
CA LEU A 17 13.66 -9.45 -17.51
C LEU A 17 14.02 -8.36 -16.49
N PHE A 18 14.96 -7.47 -16.83
CA PHE A 18 15.34 -6.38 -15.94
C PHE A 18 14.21 -5.35 -15.79
N GLY A 19 13.46 -5.08 -16.84
CA GLY A 19 12.28 -4.22 -16.77
C GLY A 19 11.21 -4.76 -15.82
N ALA A 20 10.91 -6.06 -15.90
CA ALA A 20 9.95 -6.72 -15.02
C ALA A 20 10.40 -6.70 -13.56
N PHE A 21 11.67 -7.03 -13.27
CA PHE A 21 12.21 -6.96 -11.91
C PHE A 21 12.22 -5.53 -11.38
N ALA A 22 12.68 -4.55 -12.16
CA ALA A 22 12.68 -3.16 -11.75
C ALA A 22 11.27 -2.67 -11.42
N ALA A 23 10.28 -2.97 -12.27
CA ALA A 23 8.89 -2.60 -12.02
C ALA A 23 8.32 -3.28 -10.75
N PHE A 24 8.58 -4.58 -10.58
CA PHE A 24 8.14 -5.33 -9.41
C PHE A 24 8.72 -4.77 -8.11
N PHE A 25 10.05 -4.62 -8.05
CA PHE A 25 10.72 -4.13 -6.84
C PHE A 25 10.45 -2.64 -6.56
N ALA A 26 10.32 -1.81 -7.60
CA ALA A 26 9.94 -0.42 -7.46
C ALA A 26 8.53 -0.29 -6.86
N MET A 27 7.56 -1.05 -7.39
CA MET A 27 6.19 -1.05 -6.87
C MET A 27 6.15 -1.46 -5.40
N LEU A 28 6.90 -2.51 -5.01
CA LEU A 28 6.98 -2.92 -3.61
C LEU A 28 7.57 -1.81 -2.74
N THR A 29 8.72 -1.27 -3.13
CA THR A 29 9.45 -0.26 -2.33
C THR A 29 8.63 1.03 -2.19
N MET A 30 8.05 1.52 -3.29
CA MET A 30 7.27 2.76 -3.29
C MET A 30 5.97 2.65 -2.49
N ASN A 31 5.37 1.45 -2.44
CA ASN A 31 4.20 1.18 -1.59
C ASN A 31 4.58 0.82 -0.15
N GLY A 32 5.87 0.85 0.22
CA GLY A 32 6.33 0.50 1.56
C GLY A 32 6.19 -0.99 1.91
N LEU A 33 6.20 -1.85 0.90
CA LEU A 33 6.21 -3.30 1.03
C LEU A 33 7.65 -3.86 0.94
N PRO A 34 7.99 -4.96 1.62
CA PRO A 34 7.13 -5.81 2.45
C PRO A 34 6.93 -5.23 3.85
N ARG A 35 5.67 -5.07 4.26
CA ARG A 35 5.29 -4.66 5.60
C ARG A 35 4.54 -5.79 6.27
N TRP A 36 5.25 -6.59 7.07
CA TRP A 36 4.71 -7.78 7.71
C TRP A 36 3.63 -7.47 8.74
N TYR A 37 3.70 -6.29 9.35
CA TYR A 37 2.73 -5.84 10.35
C TYR A 37 2.34 -4.37 10.12
N HIS A 38 1.04 -4.12 10.17
CA HIS A 38 0.44 -2.80 10.12
C HIS A 38 -0.56 -2.67 11.29
N PRO A 39 -0.56 -1.57 12.08
CA PRO A 39 -1.45 -1.42 13.25
C PRO A 39 -2.94 -1.65 12.96
N MET A 40 -3.39 -1.32 11.74
CA MET A 40 -4.75 -1.60 11.24
C MET A 40 -5.17 -3.07 11.37
N PHE A 41 -4.24 -4.02 11.40
CA PHE A 41 -4.55 -5.44 11.59
C PHE A 41 -5.08 -5.76 13.00
N ASN A 42 -4.88 -4.89 13.99
CA ASN A 42 -5.43 -5.06 15.33
C ASN A 42 -6.95 -4.88 15.40
N TRP A 43 -7.54 -4.28 14.38
CA TRP A 43 -8.97 -4.06 14.34
C TRP A 43 -9.67 -5.26 13.70
N GLU A 44 -10.45 -6.01 14.49
CA GLU A 44 -11.13 -7.24 14.04
C GLU A 44 -11.96 -7.05 12.76
N ARG A 45 -12.59 -5.88 12.59
CA ARG A 45 -13.39 -5.55 11.39
C ARG A 45 -12.55 -5.36 10.13
N PHE A 46 -11.26 -5.06 10.26
CA PHE A 46 -10.37 -4.85 9.12
C PHE A 46 -10.18 -6.11 8.26
N THR A 47 -10.51 -7.30 8.79
CA THR A 47 -10.61 -8.54 7.99
C THR A 47 -11.54 -8.42 6.77
N ARG A 48 -12.51 -7.49 6.80
CA ARG A 48 -13.43 -7.21 5.69
C ARG A 48 -12.86 -6.26 4.62
N ALA A 49 -11.68 -5.68 4.84
CA ALA A 49 -11.10 -4.67 3.94
C ALA A 49 -10.84 -5.17 2.51
N THR A 50 -10.64 -6.48 2.33
CA THR A 50 -10.41 -7.09 1.00
C THR A 50 -11.68 -7.73 0.42
N ASN A 51 -12.79 -7.74 1.15
CA ASN A 51 -14.00 -8.44 0.74
C ASN A 51 -15.15 -7.46 0.45
N ASP A 52 -15.75 -6.91 1.50
CA ASP A 52 -17.04 -6.20 1.42
C ASP A 52 -17.08 -4.87 2.19
N GLY A 53 -15.98 -4.46 2.82
CA GLY A 53 -15.89 -3.21 3.59
C GLY A 53 -14.97 -2.17 2.95
N PHE A 54 -15.42 -0.91 2.95
CA PHE A 54 -14.55 0.25 2.67
C PHE A 54 -14.06 0.86 3.97
N PHE A 55 -12.77 1.16 4.01
CA PHE A 55 -12.11 1.68 5.20
C PHE A 55 -11.39 2.98 4.88
N LEU A 56 -11.53 3.95 5.77
CA LEU A 56 -10.78 5.21 5.73
C LEU A 56 -9.98 5.29 7.03
N ALA A 57 -8.66 5.46 6.90
CA ALA A 57 -7.76 5.63 8.03
C ALA A 57 -7.13 7.02 7.96
N ILE A 58 -7.03 7.68 9.11
CA ILE A 58 -6.32 8.94 9.26
C ILE A 58 -5.20 8.68 10.26
N GLU A 59 -3.96 8.89 9.83
CA GLU A 59 -2.80 8.67 10.68
C GLU A 59 -2.63 9.80 11.70
N ALA A 60 -2.27 9.46 12.93
CA ALA A 60 -2.02 10.43 14.00
C ALA A 60 -0.74 11.27 13.82
N ARG A 61 0.04 11.01 12.75
CA ARG A 61 1.29 11.73 12.44
C ARG A 61 1.07 13.14 11.90
N ASP A 62 -0.15 13.47 11.46
CA ASP A 62 -0.49 14.81 10.99
C ASP A 62 -0.52 15.82 12.16
N PRO A 63 0.17 16.98 12.09
CA PRO A 63 0.09 18.02 13.12
C PRO A 63 -1.32 18.56 13.43
N ARG A 64 -2.27 18.39 12.51
CA ARG A 64 -3.67 18.78 12.68
C ARG A 64 -4.54 17.67 13.26
N PHE A 65 -3.98 16.49 13.50
CA PHE A 65 -4.70 15.38 14.06
C PHE A 65 -5.14 15.70 15.49
N THR A 66 -6.45 15.60 15.72
CA THR A 66 -7.06 15.62 17.05
C THR A 66 -8.09 14.52 17.11
N GLU A 67 -8.04 13.67 18.14
CA GLU A 67 -8.92 12.49 18.22
C GLU A 67 -10.41 12.87 18.15
N THR A 68 -10.80 13.93 18.86
CA THR A 68 -12.17 14.44 18.89
C THR A 68 -12.59 15.03 17.55
N GLY A 69 -11.75 15.86 16.94
CA GLY A 69 -12.06 16.51 15.66
C GLY A 69 -12.14 15.52 14.50
N VAL A 70 -11.22 14.54 14.45
CA VAL A 70 -11.24 13.48 13.43
C VAL A 70 -12.46 12.58 13.61
N ARG A 71 -12.81 12.24 14.85
CA ARG A 71 -14.03 11.45 15.13
C ARG A 71 -15.28 12.18 14.63
N GLU A 72 -15.44 13.46 14.98
CA GLU A 72 -16.59 14.25 14.56
C GLU A 72 -16.64 14.41 13.02
N LEU A 73 -15.48 14.59 12.38
CA LEU A 73 -15.38 14.64 10.91
C LEU A 73 -15.88 13.34 10.28
N LEU A 74 -15.38 12.19 10.76
CA LEU A 74 -15.75 10.88 10.23
C LEU A 74 -17.24 10.56 10.49
N GLU A 75 -17.79 10.96 11.64
CA GLU A 75 -19.21 10.83 11.95
C GLU A 75 -20.05 11.65 10.97
N LYS A 76 -19.68 12.92 10.72
CA LYS A 76 -20.35 13.79 9.75
C LYS A 76 -20.26 13.27 8.31
N SER A 77 -19.17 12.61 7.95
CA SER A 77 -18.98 11.98 6.64
C SER A 77 -19.78 10.67 6.45
N GLY A 78 -20.47 10.19 7.48
CA GLY A 78 -21.29 8.96 7.42
C GLY A 78 -20.54 7.68 7.79
N GLY A 79 -19.44 7.78 8.54
CA GLY A 79 -18.71 6.62 9.05
C GLY A 79 -19.57 5.78 10.00
N GLN A 80 -19.74 4.50 9.70
CA GLN A 80 -20.58 3.60 10.49
C GLN A 80 -19.88 3.00 11.71
N HIS A 81 -18.58 2.71 11.58
CA HIS A 81 -17.79 2.05 12.61
C HIS A 81 -16.46 2.81 12.77
N ILE A 82 -16.44 3.76 13.69
CA ILE A 82 -15.29 4.63 13.95
C ILE A 82 -14.58 4.13 15.20
N THR A 83 -13.28 3.82 15.07
CA THR A 83 -12.46 3.25 16.14
C THR A 83 -11.08 3.85 16.07
N ILE A 84 -10.51 4.16 17.24
CA ILE A 84 -9.11 4.56 17.38
C ILE A 84 -8.29 3.28 17.44
N VAL A 85 -7.33 3.14 16.52
CA VAL A 85 -6.43 1.99 16.46
C VAL A 85 -5.07 2.43 16.98
N HIS A 86 -4.59 1.77 18.03
CA HIS A 86 -3.27 2.02 18.60
C HIS A 86 -2.23 1.10 17.97
N GLU A 87 -1.00 1.59 17.89
CA GLU A 87 0.19 0.78 17.60
C GLU A 87 0.57 0.10 18.92
N ASP A 88 0.58 -1.24 18.95
CA ASP A 88 1.02 -2.03 20.11
C ASP A 88 2.53 -1.98 20.30
#